data_AF-A0AAU6ZX42-F1
#
_entry.id   AF-A0AAU6ZX42-F1
#
_cell.length_a   1.000
_cell.length_b   1.000
_cell.length_c   1.000
_cell.angle_alpha   90.00
_cell.angle_beta   90.00
_cell.angle_gamma   90.00
#
_symmetry.space_group_name_H-M   'P 1'
#
loop_
_entity.id
_entity.type
_entity.pdbx_description
1 polymer ?
#
loop_
_entity_poly.entity_id
_entity_poly.type
_entity_poly.pdbx_seq_one_letter_code
_entity_poly.pdbx_strand_id
1 'polypeptide(L)'
;MQIVHGVWEGVDTAFFMFWATLWALVLGFALSGAVQAFVSRTQMQQALGDHRPKTLAKSSFFGAVSSSCSYASSALAKSLFARGADFTASIVFMVASTNLVLELGIVLWLLIGWQFALAEFVGGAIMIMLLGLVVPRVIPAGWLQQARERLDDSAPDDDAAGQQDEPLSKRLRSRRGWGDASGYTISDLSMLRKELFIGFVVAGFLAALVPTWFWRSIFLTGHGFWSSLENVIIGPFLALISFVCSVGNVPLAAALWEGGISFGGVVSFVFADLITLPLLAIYRKYYGTRIMLRLLGVMWATMSVGGLAVEYLFRLVRIPAPGRPTMVVHTGFEWNYTTFLNIVALIGFAVLYWLYKHRDTSGGRYAKDPVCGMQVEIANAPARRSSPTGEGVYFCSDHCAQRYDTTGAGNGGHGTTDKETGDSGLFAEDPMCGMRVEIADAAAERTDASGAAVYFCSEHCAQQYEETNRAGSTSNTSQGSR
;
A
#
# COMPACT_ATOMS: atom_id res chain seq x y z
N MET A 1 4.87 22.87 -31.60
CA MET A 1 6.20 22.33 -31.19
C MET A 1 6.37 22.28 -29.68
N GLN A 2 6.00 23.31 -28.90
CA GLN A 2 6.12 23.30 -27.42
C GLN A 2 5.36 22.16 -26.71
N ILE A 3 4.13 21.85 -27.13
CA ILE A 3 3.35 20.75 -26.52
C ILE A 3 3.99 19.38 -26.79
N VAL A 4 4.49 19.16 -28.01
CA VAL A 4 5.18 17.91 -28.39
C VAL A 4 6.49 17.75 -27.61
N HIS A 5 7.19 18.85 -27.34
CA HIS A 5 8.41 18.83 -26.53
C HIS A 5 8.12 18.49 -25.06
N GLY A 6 7.11 19.12 -24.45
CA GLY A 6 6.72 18.84 -23.07
C GLY A 6 6.17 17.42 -22.86
N VAL A 7 5.48 16.85 -23.86
CA VAL A 7 5.05 15.45 -23.81
C VAL A 7 6.26 14.50 -23.84
N TRP A 8 7.24 14.75 -24.71
CA TRP A 8 8.46 13.94 -24.76
C TRP A 8 9.27 14.04 -23.47
N GLU A 9 9.43 15.23 -22.93
CA GLU A 9 10.15 15.48 -21.69
C GLU A 9 9.50 14.78 -20.49
N GLY A 10 8.16 14.79 -20.41
CA GLY A 10 7.42 14.07 -19.38
C GLY A 10 7.59 12.55 -19.47
N VAL A 11 7.55 11.98 -20.67
CA VAL A 11 7.78 10.54 -20.90
C VAL A 11 9.22 10.14 -20.59
N ASP A 12 10.19 10.92 -21.04
CA ASP A 12 11.62 10.68 -20.76
C ASP A 12 11.87 10.73 -19.25
N THR A 13 11.32 11.73 -18.56
CA THR A 13 11.45 11.85 -17.10
C THR A 13 10.82 10.65 -16.38
N ALA A 14 9.61 10.23 -16.78
CA ALA A 14 8.97 9.04 -16.22
C ALA A 14 9.83 7.78 -16.44
N PHE A 15 10.40 7.62 -17.63
CA PHE A 15 11.28 6.49 -17.96
C PHE A 15 12.56 6.50 -17.11
N PHE A 16 13.23 7.63 -16.97
CA PHE A 16 14.45 7.73 -16.17
C PHE A 16 14.19 7.54 -14.68
N MET A 17 13.04 7.99 -14.16
CA MET A 17 12.63 7.69 -12.78
C MET A 17 12.38 6.19 -12.57
N PHE A 18 11.70 5.54 -13.52
CA PHE A 18 11.51 4.10 -13.49
C PHE A 18 12.86 3.36 -13.58
N TRP A 19 13.73 3.77 -14.51
CA TRP A 19 15.07 3.20 -14.67
C TRP A 19 15.89 3.33 -13.39
N ALA A 20 15.91 4.51 -12.76
CA ALA A 20 16.66 4.75 -11.53
C ALA A 20 16.24 3.84 -10.36
N THR A 21 14.97 3.40 -10.35
CA THR A 21 14.36 2.64 -9.25
C THR A 21 14.11 1.16 -9.57
N LEU A 22 14.38 0.73 -10.81
CA LEU A 22 14.06 -0.60 -11.31
C LEU A 22 14.70 -1.71 -10.47
N TRP A 23 16.00 -1.62 -10.17
CA TRP A 23 16.70 -2.63 -9.39
C TRP A 23 16.11 -2.81 -7.98
N ALA A 24 15.76 -1.70 -7.32
CA ALA A 24 15.16 -1.70 -5.98
C ALA A 24 13.74 -2.27 -5.99
N LEU A 25 12.95 -2.00 -7.04
CA LEU A 25 11.64 -2.62 -7.24
C LEU A 25 11.76 -4.13 -7.37
N VAL A 26 12.62 -4.62 -8.28
CA VAL A 26 12.82 -6.06 -8.50
C VAL A 26 13.29 -6.75 -7.22
N LEU A 27 14.29 -6.18 -6.55
CA LEU A 27 14.84 -6.75 -5.31
C LEU A 27 13.77 -6.84 -4.22
N GLY A 28 13.00 -5.77 -4.02
CA GLY A 28 12.03 -5.75 -2.94
C GLY A 28 10.79 -6.62 -3.20
N PHE A 29 10.32 -6.73 -4.45
CA PHE A 29 9.30 -7.74 -4.81
C PHE A 29 9.83 -9.17 -4.67
N ALA A 30 11.08 -9.41 -5.08
CA ALA A 30 11.73 -10.71 -4.93
C ALA A 30 11.88 -11.08 -3.45
N LEU A 31 12.23 -10.11 -2.60
CA LEU A 31 12.29 -10.30 -1.15
C LEU A 31 10.89 -10.59 -0.58
N SER A 32 9.84 -9.92 -1.07
CA SER A 32 8.46 -10.20 -0.65
C SER A 32 8.09 -11.65 -0.96
N GLY A 33 8.40 -12.13 -2.17
CA GLY A 33 8.18 -13.52 -2.54
C GLY A 33 9.03 -14.50 -1.74
N ALA A 34 10.29 -14.15 -1.44
CA ALA A 34 11.18 -14.97 -0.63
C ALA A 34 10.69 -15.08 0.82
N VAL A 35 10.26 -13.98 1.45
CA VAL A 35 9.64 -13.99 2.79
C VAL A 35 8.41 -14.88 2.79
N GLN A 36 7.55 -14.74 1.77
CA GLN A 36 6.37 -15.57 1.62
C GLN A 36 6.68 -17.05 1.38
N ALA A 37 7.77 -17.41 0.69
CA ALA A 37 8.09 -18.81 0.40
C ALA A 37 8.94 -19.49 1.48
N PHE A 38 9.82 -18.76 2.16
CA PHE A 38 10.86 -19.34 3.01
C PHE A 38 10.65 -19.09 4.51
N VAL A 39 9.83 -18.12 4.92
CA VAL A 39 9.59 -17.82 6.35
C VAL A 39 8.23 -18.39 6.77
N SER A 40 8.21 -19.21 7.83
CA SER A 40 6.94 -19.75 8.37
C SER A 40 6.19 -18.70 9.21
N ARG A 41 4.88 -18.88 9.41
CA ARG A 41 4.11 -17.99 10.28
C ARG A 41 4.59 -18.02 11.72
N THR A 42 4.96 -19.20 12.23
CA THR A 42 5.55 -19.37 13.55
C THR A 42 6.86 -18.59 13.71
N GLN A 43 7.77 -18.66 12.73
CA GLN A 43 9.02 -17.88 12.75
C GLN A 43 8.72 -16.38 12.72
N MET A 44 7.76 -15.95 11.89
CA MET A 44 7.37 -14.56 11.78
C MET A 44 6.75 -14.04 13.09
N GLN A 45 5.83 -14.79 13.68
CA GLN A 45 5.20 -14.45 14.96
C GLN A 45 6.21 -14.42 16.11
N GLN A 46 7.17 -15.36 16.15
CA GLN A 46 8.23 -15.34 17.17
C GLN A 46 9.19 -14.16 17.01
N ALA A 47 9.47 -13.74 15.77
CA ALA A 47 10.42 -12.66 15.52
C ALA A 47 9.80 -11.26 15.61
N LEU A 48 8.58 -11.11 15.08
CA LEU A 48 7.88 -9.83 14.82
C LEU A 48 6.40 -9.82 15.24
N GLY A 49 5.93 -10.77 16.05
CA GLY A 49 4.51 -10.91 16.43
C GLY A 49 4.01 -9.96 17.51
N ASP A 50 4.80 -8.98 17.93
CA ASP A 50 4.38 -7.94 18.88
C ASP A 50 4.97 -6.57 18.52
N HIS A 51 4.52 -5.52 19.21
CA HIS A 51 5.01 -4.15 19.06
C HIS A 51 5.84 -3.68 20.26
N ARG A 52 6.53 -4.60 20.97
CA ARG A 52 7.45 -4.23 22.05
C ARG A 52 8.68 -3.52 21.48
N PRO A 53 9.37 -2.66 22.26
CA PRO A 53 10.52 -1.90 21.77
C PRO A 53 11.62 -2.76 21.13
N LYS A 54 11.87 -3.97 21.66
CA LYS A 54 12.85 -4.92 21.11
C LYS A 54 12.45 -5.40 19.70
N THR A 55 11.16 -5.61 19.49
CA THR A 55 10.61 -6.09 18.22
C THR A 55 10.57 -4.96 17.19
N LEU A 56 10.20 -3.75 17.60
CA LEU A 56 10.29 -2.56 16.75
C LEU A 56 11.73 -2.30 16.33
N ALA A 57 12.71 -2.41 17.24
CA ALA A 57 14.13 -2.25 16.90
C ALA A 57 14.62 -3.30 15.89
N LYS A 58 14.23 -4.58 16.05
CA LYS A 58 14.52 -5.62 15.04
C LYS A 58 13.88 -5.29 13.71
N SER A 59 12.61 -4.88 13.73
CA SER A 59 11.85 -4.52 12.53
C SER A 59 12.51 -3.36 11.79
N SER A 60 12.93 -2.32 12.51
CA SER A 60 13.67 -1.19 11.94
C SER A 60 15.01 -1.61 11.36
N PHE A 61 15.75 -2.49 12.05
CA PHE A 61 17.02 -3.00 11.54
C PHE A 61 16.84 -3.77 10.23
N PHE A 62 15.90 -4.71 10.18
CA PHE A 62 15.62 -5.46 8.95
C PHE A 62 15.10 -4.56 7.84
N GLY A 63 14.27 -3.56 8.16
CA GLY A 63 13.81 -2.55 7.21
C GLY A 63 14.98 -1.77 6.62
N ALA A 64 15.83 -1.17 7.46
CA ALA A 64 16.99 -0.40 7.03
C ALA A 64 17.95 -1.21 6.14
N VAL A 65 18.18 -2.49 6.49
CA VAL A 65 19.01 -3.41 5.69
C VAL A 65 18.34 -3.78 4.35
N SER A 66 17.01 -3.88 4.30
CA SER A 66 16.26 -4.22 3.10
C SER A 66 16.35 -3.15 2.00
N SER A 67 16.57 -1.88 2.37
CA SER A 67 16.79 -0.74 1.46
C SER A 67 15.90 -0.76 0.22
N SER A 68 14.58 -0.90 0.43
CA SER A 68 13.60 -1.06 -0.64
C SER A 68 12.84 0.24 -0.90
N CYS A 69 12.51 0.52 -2.16
CA CYS A 69 11.67 1.66 -2.52
C CYS A 69 10.27 1.57 -1.88
N SER A 70 9.55 2.69 -1.78
CA SER A 70 8.25 2.79 -1.08
C SER A 70 7.21 1.76 -1.55
N TYR A 71 7.16 1.45 -2.86
CA TYR A 71 6.27 0.41 -3.41
C TYR A 71 6.66 -1.01 -2.96
N ALA A 72 7.94 -1.37 -3.09
CA ALA A 72 8.43 -2.67 -2.65
C ALA A 72 8.31 -2.85 -1.13
N SER A 73 8.66 -1.82 -0.37
CA SER A 73 8.54 -1.75 1.08
C SER A 73 7.09 -1.98 1.53
N SER A 74 6.10 -1.40 0.83
CA SER A 74 4.69 -1.66 1.12
C SER A 74 4.24 -3.11 0.85
N ALA A 75 4.76 -3.74 -0.21
CA ALA A 75 4.47 -5.14 -0.52
C ALA A 75 5.09 -6.07 0.53
N LEU A 76 6.33 -5.80 0.94
CA LEU A 76 7.01 -6.49 2.04
C LEU A 76 6.28 -6.32 3.38
N ALA A 77 5.85 -5.11 3.71
CA ALA A 77 5.10 -4.85 4.94
C ALA A 77 3.77 -5.63 4.95
N LYS A 78 3.06 -5.67 3.82
CA LYS A 78 1.85 -6.48 3.64
C LYS A 78 2.16 -7.97 3.80
N SER A 79 3.24 -8.50 3.23
CA SER A 79 3.57 -9.92 3.35
C SER A 79 4.03 -10.32 4.74
N LEU A 80 4.81 -9.48 5.43
CA LEU A 80 5.14 -9.63 6.86
C LEU A 80 3.87 -9.68 7.71
N PHE A 81 2.94 -8.75 7.46
CA PHE A 81 1.64 -8.73 8.12
C PHE A 81 0.88 -10.02 7.79
N ALA A 82 0.59 -10.34 6.54
CA ALA A 82 -0.11 -11.58 6.18
C ALA A 82 0.50 -12.85 6.81
N ARG A 83 1.84 -12.90 6.96
CA ARG A 83 2.56 -14.02 7.59
C ARG A 83 2.54 -14.05 9.11
N GLY A 84 1.86 -13.15 9.80
CA GLY A 84 1.72 -13.23 11.26
C GLY A 84 2.41 -12.11 12.05
N ALA A 85 3.17 -11.21 11.43
CA ALA A 85 3.80 -10.10 12.16
C ALA A 85 2.75 -9.12 12.72
N ASP A 86 3.07 -8.41 13.80
CA ASP A 86 2.25 -7.31 14.32
C ASP A 86 2.17 -6.19 13.28
N PHE A 87 0.98 -5.58 13.12
CA PHE A 87 0.76 -4.51 12.14
C PHE A 87 1.73 -3.34 12.34
N THR A 88 1.95 -2.92 13.58
CA THR A 88 2.85 -1.82 13.91
C THR A 88 4.29 -2.19 13.58
N ALA A 89 4.70 -3.43 13.87
CA ALA A 89 6.01 -3.92 13.47
C ALA A 89 6.17 -3.88 11.94
N SER A 90 5.16 -4.28 11.16
CA SER A 90 5.17 -4.20 9.69
C SER A 90 5.23 -2.76 9.16
N ILE A 91 4.51 -1.81 9.75
CA ILE A 91 4.58 -0.40 9.37
C ILE A 91 5.94 0.21 9.74
N VAL A 92 6.50 -0.16 10.90
CA VAL A 92 7.84 0.27 11.31
C VAL A 92 8.92 -0.31 10.39
N PHE A 93 8.80 -1.56 9.95
CA PHE A 93 9.65 -2.13 8.91
C PHE A 93 9.58 -1.28 7.64
N MET A 94 8.34 -0.95 7.22
CA MET A 94 8.10 -0.20 5.99
C MET A 94 8.79 1.17 6.00
N VAL A 95 8.62 1.92 7.10
CA VAL A 95 9.20 3.25 7.30
C VAL A 95 10.71 3.18 7.44
N ALA A 96 11.24 2.21 8.17
CA ALA A 96 12.69 2.03 8.27
C ALA A 96 13.32 1.67 6.92
N SER A 97 12.62 0.90 6.09
CA SER A 97 13.09 0.52 4.76
C SER A 97 13.16 1.69 3.77
N THR A 98 12.50 2.82 4.02
CA THR A 98 12.54 4.00 3.16
C THR A 98 13.36 5.14 3.79
N ASN A 99 13.22 5.38 5.09
CA ASN A 99 13.75 6.56 5.77
C ASN A 99 15.01 6.32 6.62
N LEU A 100 15.46 5.07 6.77
CA LEU A 100 16.77 4.76 7.38
C LEU A 100 17.78 4.24 6.35
N VAL A 101 17.51 4.47 5.07
CA VAL A 101 18.33 3.99 3.97
C VAL A 101 19.60 4.84 3.84
N LEU A 102 20.76 4.17 3.83
CA LEU A 102 22.04 4.83 3.67
C LEU A 102 22.18 5.54 2.30
N GLU A 103 21.59 4.97 1.24
CA GLU A 103 21.58 5.55 -0.10
C GLU A 103 20.95 6.95 -0.11
N LEU A 104 19.73 7.09 0.43
CA LEU A 104 19.04 8.38 0.52
C LEU A 104 19.83 9.37 1.37
N GLY A 105 20.41 8.91 2.49
CA GLY A 105 21.28 9.74 3.33
C GLY A 105 22.51 10.28 2.57
N ILE A 106 23.16 9.45 1.75
CA ILE A 106 24.30 9.88 0.92
C ILE A 106 23.84 10.88 -0.14
N VAL A 107 22.72 10.65 -0.80
CA VAL A 107 22.17 11.57 -1.82
C VAL A 107 21.83 12.92 -1.20
N LEU A 108 21.16 12.93 -0.04
CA LEU A 108 20.87 14.16 0.71
C LEU A 108 22.14 14.89 1.13
N TRP A 109 23.15 14.15 1.60
CA TRP A 109 24.45 14.72 1.98
C TRP A 109 25.06 15.47 0.80
N LEU A 110 25.13 14.81 -0.37
CA LEU A 110 25.79 15.37 -1.55
C LEU A 110 25.02 16.55 -2.15
N LEU A 111 23.69 16.52 -2.14
CA LEU A 111 22.87 17.53 -2.83
C LEU A 111 22.51 18.73 -1.98
N ILE A 112 22.07 18.51 -0.73
CA ILE A 112 21.53 19.59 0.13
C ILE A 112 22.33 19.73 1.43
N GLY A 113 23.33 18.87 1.65
CA GLY A 113 24.27 18.95 2.75
C GLY A 113 24.05 17.87 3.81
N TRP A 114 25.10 17.61 4.58
CA TRP A 114 25.13 16.58 5.63
C TRP A 114 24.06 16.78 6.71
N GLN A 115 23.58 18.01 6.90
CA GLN A 115 22.52 18.32 7.85
C GLN A 115 21.20 17.65 7.49
N PHE A 116 20.83 17.60 6.21
CA PHE A 116 19.64 16.89 5.77
C PHE A 116 19.82 15.38 5.86
N ALA A 117 21.03 14.86 5.58
CA ALA A 117 21.34 13.46 5.79
C ALA A 117 21.20 13.05 7.27
N LEU A 118 21.76 13.84 8.19
CA LEU A 118 21.61 13.58 9.63
C LEU A 118 20.15 13.72 10.07
N ALA A 119 19.44 14.74 9.56
CA ALA A 119 18.02 14.94 9.84
C ALA A 119 17.17 13.76 9.38
N GLU A 120 17.50 13.15 8.25
CA GLU A 120 16.83 11.94 7.75
C GLU A 120 16.94 10.80 8.76
N PHE A 121 18.16 10.46 9.20
CA PHE A 121 18.37 9.36 10.15
C PHE A 121 17.74 9.63 11.52
N VAL A 122 17.92 10.85 12.05
CA VAL A 122 17.37 11.25 13.36
C VAL A 122 15.84 11.30 13.31
N GLY A 123 15.27 11.90 12.26
CA GLY A 123 13.83 11.98 12.10
C GLY A 123 13.20 10.63 11.79
N GLY A 124 13.84 9.76 11.01
CA GLY A 124 13.44 8.37 10.82
C GLY A 124 13.34 7.61 12.15
N ALA A 125 14.34 7.76 13.03
CA ALA A 125 14.30 7.18 14.37
C ALA A 125 13.15 7.77 15.22
N ILE A 126 12.93 9.09 15.16
CA ILE A 126 11.80 9.75 15.84
C ILE A 126 10.46 9.22 15.32
N MET A 127 10.29 9.11 14.01
CA MET A 127 9.07 8.59 13.38
C MET A 127 8.79 7.15 13.81
N ILE A 128 9.81 6.29 13.86
CA ILE A 128 9.66 4.91 14.34
C ILE A 128 9.14 4.89 15.79
N MET A 129 9.69 5.72 16.67
CA MET A 129 9.22 5.84 18.05
C MET A 129 7.77 6.33 18.13
N LEU A 130 7.43 7.36 17.34
CA LEU A 130 6.08 7.92 17.28
C LEU A 130 5.07 6.91 16.73
N LEU A 131 5.38 6.21 15.65
CA LEU A 131 4.52 5.18 15.07
C LEU A 131 4.31 4.01 16.03
N GLY A 132 5.37 3.55 16.70
CA GLY A 132 5.29 2.53 17.74
C GLY A 132 4.33 2.89 18.88
N LEU A 133 4.17 4.19 19.16
CA LEU A 133 3.27 4.69 20.19
C LEU A 133 1.84 4.95 19.66
N VAL A 134 1.71 5.53 18.48
CA VAL A 134 0.44 6.04 17.95
C VAL A 134 -0.36 4.94 17.23
N VAL A 135 0.28 4.10 16.42
CA VAL A 135 -0.41 3.09 15.58
C VAL A 135 -1.25 2.12 16.43
N PRO A 136 -0.74 1.51 17.52
CA PRO A 136 -1.55 0.59 18.35
C PRO A 136 -2.75 1.26 19.03
N ARG A 137 -2.70 2.59 19.22
CA ARG A 137 -3.77 3.36 19.87
C ARG A 137 -4.82 3.84 18.88
N VAL A 138 -4.41 4.15 17.66
CA VAL A 138 -5.29 4.74 16.65
C VAL A 138 -5.95 3.67 15.78
N ILE A 139 -5.37 2.47 15.61
CA ILE A 139 -5.95 1.44 14.74
C ILE A 139 -6.52 0.29 15.59
N PRO A 140 -7.86 0.09 15.63
CA PRO A 140 -8.47 -0.92 16.49
C PRO A 140 -8.13 -2.35 16.06
N ALA A 141 -7.90 -3.24 17.03
CA ALA A 141 -7.56 -4.64 16.79
C ALA A 141 -8.60 -5.37 15.91
N GLY A 142 -9.90 -5.08 16.09
CA GLY A 142 -10.96 -5.71 15.28
C GLY A 142 -10.86 -5.40 13.78
N TRP A 143 -10.40 -4.20 13.40
CA TRP A 143 -10.19 -3.86 11.98
C TRP A 143 -8.94 -4.56 11.43
N LEU A 144 -7.89 -4.65 12.24
CA LEU A 144 -6.66 -5.37 11.87
C LEU A 144 -6.92 -6.87 11.67
N GLN A 145 -7.78 -7.47 12.49
CA GLN A 145 -8.15 -8.87 12.35
C GLN A 145 -8.92 -9.13 11.04
N GLN A 146 -9.92 -8.31 10.71
CA GLN A 146 -10.63 -8.40 9.41
C GLN A 146 -9.69 -8.19 8.22
N ALA A 147 -8.75 -7.24 8.34
CA ALA A 147 -7.74 -7.02 7.29
C ALA A 147 -6.77 -8.19 7.18
N ARG A 148 -6.44 -8.85 8.30
CA ARG A 148 -5.65 -10.07 8.29
C ARG A 148 -6.41 -11.19 7.61
N GLU A 149 -7.64 -11.51 8.02
CA GLU A 149 -8.46 -12.58 7.44
C GLU A 149 -8.55 -12.47 5.91
N ARG A 150 -8.78 -11.27 5.37
CA ARG A 150 -8.76 -11.03 3.91
C ARG A 150 -7.43 -11.34 3.23
N LEU A 151 -6.32 -11.07 3.94
CA LEU A 151 -4.97 -11.37 3.44
C LEU A 151 -4.60 -12.84 3.70
N ASP A 152 -5.23 -13.48 4.68
CA ASP A 152 -4.98 -14.84 5.13
C ASP A 152 -5.68 -15.88 4.25
N ASP A 153 -6.91 -15.60 3.81
CA ASP A 153 -7.63 -16.39 2.79
C ASP A 153 -6.88 -16.42 1.45
N SER A 154 -5.97 -15.46 1.26
CA SER A 154 -5.06 -15.37 0.11
C SER A 154 -3.64 -15.83 0.41
N ALA A 155 -3.31 -16.04 1.69
CA ALA A 155 -2.05 -16.61 2.12
C ALA A 155 -2.17 -18.14 2.08
N PRO A 156 -1.11 -18.87 1.73
CA PRO A 156 -1.15 -20.33 1.68
C PRO A 156 -1.60 -20.91 3.02
N ASP A 157 -2.44 -21.95 2.96
CA ASP A 157 -2.72 -22.77 4.14
C ASP A 157 -1.41 -23.35 4.68
N ASP A 158 -1.12 -23.06 5.95
CA ASP A 158 0.07 -23.57 6.65
C ASP A 158 0.01 -25.10 6.83
N ASP A 159 -1.16 -25.71 6.62
CA ASP A 159 -1.47 -27.12 6.94
C ASP A 159 -1.27 -28.10 5.77
N ALA A 160 -1.14 -27.65 4.52
CA ALA A 160 -1.11 -28.54 3.35
C ALA A 160 0.30 -28.77 2.75
N ALA A 161 1.33 -28.71 3.58
CA ALA A 161 2.62 -29.35 3.33
C ALA A 161 3.29 -29.68 4.67
N GLY A 162 3.47 -30.97 4.98
CA GLY A 162 4.28 -31.48 6.10
C GLY A 162 5.79 -31.19 5.94
N GLN A 163 6.15 -29.95 5.63
CA GLN A 163 7.52 -29.45 5.39
C GLN A 163 7.95 -28.38 6.40
N GLN A 164 7.11 -28.04 7.39
CA GLN A 164 7.46 -27.00 8.37
C GLN A 164 8.51 -27.43 9.42
N ASP A 165 8.78 -28.72 9.57
CA ASP A 165 9.90 -29.22 10.40
C ASP A 165 11.24 -29.29 9.64
N GLU A 166 11.27 -28.98 8.33
CA GLU A 166 12.52 -28.99 7.58
C GLU A 166 13.30 -27.66 7.77
N PRO A 167 14.62 -27.74 8.07
CA PRO A 167 15.42 -26.55 8.31
C PRO A 167 15.45 -25.62 7.10
N LEU A 168 15.54 -24.29 7.36
CA LEU A 168 15.59 -23.22 6.35
C LEU A 168 16.57 -23.52 5.20
N SER A 169 17.68 -24.19 5.49
CA SER A 169 18.71 -24.60 4.52
C SER A 169 18.22 -25.57 3.45
N LYS A 170 17.31 -26.49 3.78
CA LYS A 170 16.70 -27.41 2.80
C LYS A 170 15.63 -26.71 1.96
N ARG A 171 14.85 -25.81 2.57
CA ARG A 171 13.85 -24.98 1.85
C ARG A 171 14.52 -24.05 0.83
N LEU A 172 15.60 -23.36 1.24
CA LEU A 172 16.43 -22.52 0.37
C LEU A 172 17.14 -23.29 -0.75
N ARG A 173 17.41 -24.59 -0.57
CA ARG A 173 17.99 -25.46 -1.61
C ARG A 173 16.95 -26.12 -2.51
N SER A 174 15.67 -26.05 -2.16
CA SER A 174 14.61 -26.72 -2.91
C SER A 174 14.22 -25.94 -4.17
N ARG A 175 14.18 -26.63 -5.32
CA ARG A 175 13.72 -26.03 -6.59
C ARG A 175 12.25 -25.57 -6.51
N ARG A 176 11.44 -26.25 -5.69
CA ARG A 176 10.03 -25.89 -5.43
C ARG A 176 9.90 -24.57 -4.66
N GLY A 177 10.66 -24.37 -3.59
CA GLY A 177 10.61 -23.13 -2.81
C GLY A 177 10.97 -21.89 -3.63
N TRP A 178 11.92 -21.99 -4.57
CA TRP A 178 12.21 -20.91 -5.53
C TRP A 178 11.12 -20.71 -6.60
N GLY A 179 10.42 -21.78 -6.99
CA GLY A 179 9.23 -21.72 -7.84
C GLY A 179 8.05 -21.01 -7.16
N ASP A 180 7.85 -21.25 -5.86
CA ASP A 180 6.84 -20.59 -5.06
C ASP A 180 7.20 -19.12 -4.80
N ALA A 181 8.46 -18.84 -4.44
CA ALA A 181 8.96 -17.48 -4.24
C ALA A 181 8.79 -16.61 -5.50
N SER A 182 9.11 -17.15 -6.67
CA SER A 182 8.90 -16.47 -7.94
C SER A 182 7.41 -16.29 -8.26
N GLY A 183 6.57 -17.28 -7.93
CA GLY A 183 5.11 -17.16 -8.00
C GLY A 183 4.56 -15.97 -7.22
N TYR A 184 4.92 -15.86 -5.94
CA TYR A 184 4.50 -14.73 -5.10
C TYR A 184 5.05 -13.40 -5.59
N THR A 185 6.32 -13.37 -6.01
CA THR A 185 6.95 -12.16 -6.58
C THR A 185 6.17 -11.64 -7.80
N ILE A 186 5.85 -12.53 -8.75
CA ILE A 186 5.11 -12.17 -9.96
C ILE A 186 3.65 -11.82 -9.63
N SER A 187 3.05 -12.45 -8.62
CA SER A 187 1.73 -12.09 -8.12
C SER A 187 1.71 -10.65 -7.59
N ASP A 188 2.60 -10.31 -6.64
CA ASP A 188 2.70 -8.98 -6.05
C ASP A 188 2.98 -7.90 -7.12
N LEU A 189 3.88 -8.16 -8.07
CA LEU A 189 4.14 -7.23 -9.18
C LEU A 189 2.91 -7.06 -10.07
N SER A 190 2.22 -8.15 -10.43
CA SER A 190 1.03 -8.08 -11.29
C SER A 190 -0.14 -7.37 -10.61
N MET A 191 -0.22 -7.44 -9.29
CA MET A 191 -1.22 -6.79 -8.47
C MET A 191 -1.01 -5.26 -8.42
N LEU A 192 0.24 -4.79 -8.47
CA LEU A 192 0.59 -3.36 -8.33
C LEU A 192 0.92 -2.65 -9.65
N ARG A 193 0.94 -3.38 -10.78
CA ARG A 193 1.38 -2.84 -12.06
C ARG A 193 0.64 -1.57 -12.51
N LYS A 194 -0.66 -1.47 -12.20
CA LYS A 194 -1.49 -0.35 -12.65
C LYS A 194 -1.14 0.91 -11.87
N GLU A 195 -1.06 0.79 -10.55
CA GLU A 195 -0.72 1.84 -9.61
C GLU A 195 0.72 2.32 -9.84
N LEU A 196 1.65 1.39 -10.07
CA LEU A 196 3.05 1.69 -10.40
C LEU A 196 3.17 2.46 -11.72
N PHE A 197 2.51 1.99 -12.77
CA PHE A 197 2.53 2.64 -14.08
C PHE A 197 1.93 4.05 -14.02
N ILE A 198 0.75 4.20 -13.43
CA ILE A 198 0.08 5.50 -13.26
C ILE A 198 0.97 6.43 -12.42
N GLY A 199 1.54 5.92 -11.33
CA GLY A 199 2.43 6.69 -10.45
C GLY A 199 3.63 7.28 -11.20
N PHE A 200 4.38 6.46 -11.94
CA PHE A 200 5.55 6.94 -12.70
C PHE A 200 5.18 7.90 -13.83
N VAL A 201 4.11 7.62 -14.57
CA VAL A 201 3.66 8.50 -15.66
C VAL A 201 3.25 9.86 -15.09
N VAL A 202 2.37 9.89 -14.08
CA VAL A 202 1.92 11.15 -13.48
C VAL A 202 3.10 11.92 -12.87
N ALA A 203 4.00 11.25 -12.15
CA ALA A 203 5.19 11.88 -11.58
C ALA A 203 6.11 12.49 -12.63
N GLY A 204 6.38 11.78 -13.74
CA GLY A 204 7.22 12.30 -14.82
C GLY A 204 6.61 13.53 -15.52
N PHE A 205 5.31 13.50 -15.78
CA PHE A 205 4.61 14.66 -16.35
C PHE A 205 4.53 15.83 -15.37
N LEU A 206 4.31 15.59 -14.07
CA LEU A 206 4.34 16.65 -13.06
C LEU A 206 5.73 17.27 -12.96
N ALA A 207 6.79 16.46 -12.96
CA ALA A 207 8.17 16.94 -12.89
C ALA A 207 8.57 17.76 -14.14
N ALA A 208 8.12 17.37 -15.32
CA ALA A 208 8.42 18.09 -16.57
C ALA A 208 7.55 19.35 -16.76
N LEU A 209 6.26 19.30 -16.41
CA LEU A 209 5.31 20.37 -16.74
C LEU A 209 5.09 21.38 -15.61
N VAL A 210 5.32 21.02 -14.35
CA VAL A 210 5.04 21.90 -13.21
C VAL A 210 6.31 22.61 -12.75
N PRO A 211 6.45 23.92 -12.98
CA PRO A 211 7.66 24.65 -12.62
C PRO A 211 7.86 24.73 -11.11
N THR A 212 9.11 24.81 -10.68
CA THR A 212 9.47 24.91 -9.25
C THR A 212 8.87 26.13 -8.53
N TRP A 213 8.62 27.23 -9.25
CA TRP A 213 7.97 28.42 -8.68
C TRP A 213 6.53 28.15 -8.23
N PHE A 214 5.81 27.24 -8.89
CA PHE A 214 4.44 26.89 -8.53
C PHE A 214 4.41 26.16 -7.18
N TRP A 215 5.37 25.26 -6.95
CA TRP A 215 5.50 24.58 -5.67
C TRP A 215 5.90 25.54 -4.53
N ARG A 216 6.70 26.57 -4.83
CA ARG A 216 7.13 27.58 -3.86
C ARG A 216 6.01 28.50 -3.38
N SER A 217 5.02 28.80 -4.22
CA SER A 217 3.94 29.74 -3.86
C SER A 217 2.97 29.21 -2.79
N ILE A 218 3.04 27.91 -2.49
CA ILE A 218 2.16 27.24 -1.53
C ILE A 218 2.61 27.49 -0.06
N PHE A 219 3.82 27.98 0.17
CA PHE A 219 4.41 28.09 1.50
C PHE A 219 4.54 29.53 1.98
N LEU A 220 4.14 29.80 3.22
CA LEU A 220 4.47 31.05 3.90
C LEU A 220 5.92 31.07 4.40
N THR A 221 6.62 32.18 4.17
CA THR A 221 8.00 32.39 4.59
C THR A 221 8.11 33.59 5.53
N GLY A 222 9.03 33.54 6.50
CA GLY A 222 9.42 34.72 7.29
C GLY A 222 8.69 34.98 8.62
N HIS A 223 7.84 34.07 9.10
CA HIS A 223 7.06 34.25 10.35
C HIS A 223 7.53 33.39 11.54
N GLY A 224 8.79 32.95 11.56
CA GLY A 224 9.37 32.19 12.67
C GLY A 224 8.68 30.85 12.92
N PHE A 225 8.18 30.62 14.14
CA PHE A 225 7.53 29.35 14.54
C PHE A 225 6.31 29.01 13.68
N TRP A 226 5.46 30.00 13.38
CA TRP A 226 4.21 29.77 12.64
C TRP A 226 4.46 29.32 11.21
N SER A 227 5.46 29.90 10.54
CA SER A 227 5.90 29.41 9.22
C SER A 227 6.45 27.99 9.31
N SER A 228 7.21 27.63 10.35
CA SER A 228 7.69 26.25 10.49
C SER A 228 6.54 25.26 10.71
N LEU A 229 5.55 25.61 11.54
CA LEU A 229 4.40 24.75 11.82
C LEU A 229 3.56 24.49 10.56
N GLU A 230 3.26 25.55 9.82
CA GLU A 230 2.54 25.45 8.55
C GLU A 230 3.33 24.62 7.53
N ASN A 231 4.60 24.96 7.30
CA ASN A 231 5.43 24.28 6.32
C ASN A 231 5.56 22.78 6.59
N VAL A 232 5.59 22.39 7.86
CA VAL A 232 5.66 20.99 8.31
C VAL A 232 4.34 20.24 8.09
N ILE A 233 3.21 20.94 8.07
CA ILE A 233 1.89 20.34 7.76
C ILE A 233 1.68 20.27 6.24
N ILE A 234 2.11 21.31 5.52
CA ILE A 234 2.00 21.40 4.05
C ILE A 234 3.01 20.49 3.35
N GLY A 235 4.20 20.25 3.93
CA GLY A 235 5.22 19.38 3.35
C GLY A 235 4.68 18.00 2.96
N PRO A 236 4.04 17.24 3.88
CA PRO A 236 3.43 15.96 3.53
C PRO A 236 2.31 16.05 2.49
N PHE A 237 1.52 17.13 2.51
CA PHE A 237 0.51 17.37 1.47
C PHE A 237 1.14 17.52 0.09
N LEU A 238 2.27 18.22 0.00
CA LEU A 238 3.00 18.39 -1.25
C LEU A 238 3.50 17.04 -1.78
N ALA A 239 4.05 16.19 -0.92
CA ALA A 239 4.49 14.83 -1.29
C ALA A 239 3.31 13.95 -1.75
N LEU A 240 2.16 14.06 -1.09
CA LEU A 240 0.93 13.37 -1.46
C LEU A 240 0.51 13.68 -2.91
N ILE A 241 0.59 14.95 -3.33
CA ILE A 241 0.18 15.42 -4.67
C ILE A 241 1.29 15.41 -5.72
N SER A 242 2.55 15.29 -5.33
CA SER A 242 3.68 15.28 -6.29
C SER A 242 3.86 13.92 -6.95
N PHE A 243 3.37 12.83 -6.34
CA PHE A 243 3.54 11.44 -6.82
C PHE A 243 5.00 10.99 -6.92
N VAL A 244 5.92 11.78 -6.36
CA VAL A 244 7.35 11.56 -6.48
C VAL A 244 7.82 10.59 -5.39
N CYS A 245 8.72 9.67 -5.76
CA CYS A 245 9.32 8.70 -4.83
C CYS A 245 10.44 9.32 -3.97
N SER A 246 10.88 8.62 -2.93
CA SER A 246 11.95 9.06 -2.00
C SER A 246 13.15 9.73 -2.67
N VAL A 247 13.71 9.10 -3.71
CA VAL A 247 14.89 9.60 -4.43
C VAL A 247 14.53 10.80 -5.31
N GLY A 248 13.38 10.76 -5.99
CA GLY A 248 12.90 11.87 -6.81
C GLY A 248 12.50 13.09 -5.97
N ASN A 249 12.18 12.90 -4.68
CA ASN A 249 11.83 13.99 -3.78
C ASN A 249 13.06 14.85 -3.44
N VAL A 250 14.29 14.34 -3.59
CA VAL A 250 15.48 15.11 -3.18
C VAL A 250 15.70 16.37 -4.04
N PRO A 251 15.67 16.33 -5.40
CA PRO A 251 15.72 17.55 -6.20
C PRO A 251 14.61 18.55 -5.87
N LEU A 252 13.39 18.07 -5.66
CA LEU A 252 12.27 18.94 -5.28
C LEU A 252 12.48 19.53 -3.88
N ALA A 253 12.94 18.74 -2.92
CA ALA A 253 13.31 19.18 -1.57
C ALA A 253 14.41 20.26 -1.61
N ALA A 254 15.41 20.11 -2.50
CA ALA A 254 16.44 21.11 -2.72
C ALA A 254 15.85 22.42 -3.27
N ALA A 255 14.96 22.33 -4.27
CA ALA A 255 14.28 23.49 -4.85
C ALA A 255 13.35 24.20 -3.84
N LEU A 256 12.73 23.45 -2.94
CA LEU A 256 11.90 23.94 -1.83
C LEU A 256 12.76 24.63 -0.76
N TRP A 257 13.91 24.05 -0.42
CA TRP A 257 14.89 24.63 0.50
C TRP A 257 15.45 25.95 -0.03
N GLU A 258 15.81 25.98 -1.32
CA GLU A 258 16.23 27.21 -2.00
C GLU A 258 15.13 28.28 -1.97
N GLY A 259 13.87 27.85 -2.14
CA GLY A 259 12.67 28.68 -2.07
C GLY A 259 12.37 29.29 -0.70
N GLY A 260 13.11 28.92 0.34
CA GLY A 260 13.02 29.54 1.67
C GLY A 260 12.04 28.86 2.63
N ILE A 261 11.63 27.62 2.33
CA ILE A 261 10.85 26.79 3.24
C ILE A 261 11.69 26.48 4.49
N SER A 262 11.02 26.37 5.63
CA SER A 262 11.68 26.00 6.90
C SER A 262 12.33 24.62 6.80
N PHE A 263 13.43 24.43 7.54
CA PHE A 263 14.19 23.18 7.55
C PHE A 263 13.32 21.95 7.86
N GLY A 264 12.49 22.02 8.91
CA GLY A 264 11.57 20.95 9.28
C GLY A 264 10.49 20.71 8.25
N GLY A 265 10.06 21.75 7.54
CA GLY A 265 9.12 21.64 6.41
C GLY A 265 9.67 20.78 5.29
N VAL A 266 10.90 21.06 4.86
CA VAL A 266 11.59 20.24 3.83
C VAL A 266 11.80 18.81 4.32
N VAL A 267 12.23 18.63 5.57
CA VAL A 267 12.40 17.29 6.17
C VAL A 267 11.06 16.52 6.21
N SER A 268 9.96 17.16 6.61
CA SER A 268 8.63 16.53 6.62
C SER A 268 8.13 16.14 5.22
N PHE A 269 8.49 16.92 4.20
CA PHE A 269 8.21 16.60 2.80
C PHE A 269 8.99 15.36 2.33
N VAL A 270 10.28 15.27 2.66
CA VAL A 270 11.12 14.11 2.32
C VAL A 270 10.57 12.83 2.96
N PHE A 271 10.13 12.91 4.23
CA PHE A 271 9.54 11.77 4.94
C PHE A 271 8.20 11.29 4.36
N ALA A 272 7.51 12.11 3.59
CA ALA A 272 6.14 11.83 3.15
C ALA A 272 6.01 11.05 1.84
N ASP A 273 7.10 10.43 1.39
CA ASP A 273 7.11 9.52 0.23
C ASP A 273 6.21 8.27 0.41
N LEU A 274 5.88 7.91 1.67
CA LEU A 274 4.98 6.81 2.02
C LEU A 274 3.48 7.17 2.02
N ILE A 275 3.11 8.41 1.74
CA ILE A 275 1.69 8.81 1.67
C ILE A 275 1.27 9.29 0.27
N THR A 276 2.03 8.98 -0.79
CA THR A 276 1.64 9.32 -2.16
C THR A 276 0.30 8.69 -2.56
N LEU A 277 -0.46 9.35 -3.44
CA LEU A 277 -1.77 8.86 -3.87
C LEU A 277 -1.78 7.42 -4.45
N PRO A 278 -0.80 6.99 -5.27
CA PRO A 278 -0.74 5.60 -5.72
C PRO A 278 -0.53 4.63 -4.55
N LEU A 279 0.31 5.00 -3.57
CA LEU A 279 0.58 4.14 -2.42
C LEU A 279 -0.62 4.06 -1.47
N LEU A 280 -1.39 5.14 -1.32
CA LEU A 280 -2.67 5.11 -0.62
C LEU A 280 -3.70 4.20 -1.33
N ALA A 281 -3.72 4.17 -2.67
CA ALA A 281 -4.54 3.22 -3.42
C ALA A 281 -4.13 1.77 -3.12
N ILE A 282 -2.82 1.52 -2.98
CA ILE A 282 -2.27 0.22 -2.57
C ILE A 282 -2.68 -0.13 -1.14
N TYR A 283 -2.55 0.79 -0.18
CA TYR A 283 -2.98 0.56 1.20
C TYR A 283 -4.48 0.29 1.30
N ARG A 284 -5.29 1.01 0.51
CA ARG A 284 -6.73 0.74 0.39
C ARG A 284 -7.00 -0.66 -0.14
N LYS A 285 -6.22 -1.12 -1.13
CA LYS A 285 -6.31 -2.47 -1.68
C LYS A 285 -5.90 -3.55 -0.67
N TYR A 286 -4.91 -3.28 0.19
CA TYR A 286 -4.40 -4.25 1.17
C TYR A 286 -5.22 -4.32 2.45
N TYR A 287 -5.51 -3.18 3.04
CA TYR A 287 -6.07 -3.09 4.40
C TYR A 287 -7.51 -2.56 4.41
N GLY A 288 -8.03 -2.13 3.26
CA GLY A 288 -9.34 -1.48 3.15
C GLY A 288 -9.31 0.01 3.47
N THR A 289 -10.37 0.71 3.08
CA THR A 289 -10.46 2.18 3.13
C THR A 289 -10.34 2.75 4.56
N ARG A 290 -10.92 2.08 5.57
CA ARG A 290 -10.93 2.57 6.96
C ARG A 290 -9.52 2.60 7.56
N ILE A 291 -8.75 1.53 7.36
CA ILE A 291 -7.35 1.45 7.82
C ILE A 291 -6.50 2.41 7.00
N MET A 292 -6.69 2.48 5.69
CA MET A 292 -5.96 3.42 4.83
C MET A 292 -6.10 4.88 5.28
N LEU A 293 -7.33 5.35 5.58
CA LEU A 293 -7.55 6.73 6.04
C LEU A 293 -6.91 7.01 7.41
N ARG A 294 -6.97 6.05 8.34
CA ARG A 294 -6.29 6.20 9.64
C ARG A 294 -4.77 6.18 9.48
N LEU A 295 -4.26 5.30 8.62
CA LEU A 295 -2.83 5.22 8.33
C LEU A 295 -2.32 6.52 7.71
N LEU A 296 -3.05 7.10 6.75
CA LEU A 296 -2.77 8.42 6.19
C LEU A 296 -2.68 9.49 7.28
N GLY A 297 -3.69 9.59 8.13
CA GLY A 297 -3.71 10.59 9.20
C GLY A 297 -2.55 10.42 10.20
N VAL A 298 -2.28 9.18 10.60
CA VAL A 298 -1.17 8.87 11.53
C VAL A 298 0.19 9.14 10.90
N MET A 299 0.40 8.72 9.66
CA MET A 299 1.66 8.97 8.95
C MET A 299 1.89 10.44 8.72
N TRP A 300 0.90 11.17 8.21
CA TRP A 300 0.99 12.61 8.03
C TRP A 300 1.35 13.30 9.34
N ALA A 301 0.60 13.05 10.42
CA ALA A 301 0.89 13.64 11.72
C ALA A 301 2.30 13.27 12.22
N THR A 302 2.74 12.02 12.02
CA THR A 302 4.07 11.56 12.45
C THR A 302 5.19 12.21 11.67
N MET A 303 5.05 12.33 10.35
CA MET A 303 6.03 12.99 9.47
C MET A 303 6.13 14.48 9.77
N SER A 304 4.98 15.14 10.01
CA SER A 304 4.92 16.53 10.46
C SER A 304 5.62 16.69 11.82
N VAL A 305 5.20 15.96 12.84
CA VAL A 305 5.84 16.03 14.17
C VAL A 305 7.32 15.69 14.11
N GLY A 306 7.72 14.71 13.29
CA GLY A 306 9.12 14.33 13.06
C GLY A 306 9.94 15.47 12.47
N GLY A 307 9.47 16.11 11.39
CA GLY A 307 10.15 17.25 10.77
C GLY A 307 10.29 18.45 11.74
N LEU A 308 9.24 18.76 12.48
CA LEU A 308 9.27 19.81 13.51
C LEU A 308 10.26 19.46 14.63
N ALA A 309 10.20 18.24 15.14
CA ALA A 309 11.07 17.78 16.23
C ALA A 309 12.54 17.86 15.82
N VAL A 310 12.89 17.45 14.60
CA VAL A 310 14.26 17.54 14.08
C VAL A 310 14.70 18.99 13.94
N GLU A 311 13.86 19.89 13.43
CA GLU A 311 14.19 21.32 13.32
C GLU A 311 14.53 21.93 14.69
N TYR A 312 13.70 21.69 15.71
CA TYR A 312 13.95 22.24 17.04
C TYR A 312 15.11 21.55 17.76
N LEU A 313 15.30 20.25 17.56
CA LEU A 313 16.46 19.54 18.09
C LEU A 313 17.76 20.09 17.53
N PHE A 314 17.80 20.37 16.22
CA PHE A 314 18.99 20.91 15.57
C PHE A 314 19.26 22.35 16.00
N ARG A 315 18.21 23.17 16.16
CA ARG A 315 18.33 24.51 16.76
C ARG A 315 18.86 24.46 18.19
N LEU A 316 18.40 23.50 18.99
CA LEU A 316 18.84 23.33 20.38
C LEU A 316 20.33 22.95 20.46
N VAL A 317 20.78 22.04 19.58
CA VAL A 317 22.18 21.60 19.49
C VAL A 317 23.05 22.60 18.69
N ARG A 318 22.46 23.69 18.18
CA ARG A 318 23.11 24.73 17.36
C ARG A 318 23.78 24.21 16.09
N ILE A 319 23.17 23.20 15.45
CA ILE A 319 23.60 22.73 14.14
C ILE A 319 23.17 23.78 13.10
N PRO A 320 24.10 24.37 12.32
CA PRO A 320 23.76 25.41 11.35
C PRO A 320 22.98 24.82 10.18
N ALA A 321 21.97 25.54 9.70
CA ALA A 321 21.24 25.16 8.51
C ALA A 321 22.19 25.10 7.28
N PRO A 322 22.01 24.13 6.37
CA PRO A 322 22.86 24.01 5.19
C PRO A 322 22.74 25.24 4.28
N GLY A 323 23.83 25.55 3.58
CA GLY A 323 23.79 26.53 2.50
C GLY A 323 22.78 26.12 1.42
N ARG A 324 22.15 27.09 0.75
CA ARG A 324 21.19 26.81 -0.32
C ARG A 324 21.97 26.42 -1.59
N PRO A 325 21.92 25.15 -2.03
CA PRO A 325 22.67 24.71 -3.21
C PRO A 325 22.05 25.29 -4.49
N THR A 326 22.86 25.47 -5.53
CA THR A 326 22.45 26.01 -6.84
C THR A 326 22.46 24.97 -7.97
N MET A 327 22.70 23.69 -7.68
CA MET A 327 22.81 22.66 -8.72
C MET A 327 21.66 21.65 -8.70
N VAL A 328 21.11 21.43 -9.90
CA VAL A 328 20.08 20.45 -10.22
C VAL A 328 20.76 19.22 -10.82
N VAL A 329 20.34 18.04 -10.37
CA VAL A 329 20.85 16.73 -10.79
C VAL A 329 20.70 16.54 -12.30
N HIS A 330 21.72 15.98 -12.94
CA HIS A 330 21.71 15.64 -14.36
C HIS A 330 20.72 14.49 -14.64
N THR A 331 19.75 14.74 -15.50
CA THR A 331 18.89 13.72 -16.12
C THR A 331 19.58 13.19 -17.37
N GLY A 332 20.34 12.11 -17.26
CA GLY A 332 21.03 11.48 -18.38
C GLY A 332 21.35 10.02 -18.13
N PHE A 333 21.46 9.24 -19.21
CA PHE A 333 21.92 7.86 -19.13
C PHE A 333 23.43 7.85 -18.84
N GLU A 334 23.79 7.44 -17.63
CA GLU A 334 25.19 7.29 -17.21
C GLU A 334 25.52 5.82 -16.93
N TRP A 335 26.73 5.40 -17.32
CA TRP A 335 27.30 4.11 -16.93
C TRP A 335 27.78 4.16 -15.48
N ASN A 336 26.81 4.26 -14.56
CA ASN A 336 27.03 4.29 -13.13
C ASN A 336 26.61 2.96 -12.47
N TYR A 337 26.71 2.92 -11.14
CA TYR A 337 26.32 1.74 -10.36
C TYR A 337 24.84 1.37 -10.56
N THR A 338 23.94 2.35 -10.72
CA THR A 338 22.51 2.12 -10.98
C THR A 338 22.29 1.31 -12.25
N THR A 339 22.99 1.65 -13.34
CA THR A 339 22.90 0.90 -14.60
C THR A 339 23.39 -0.54 -14.43
N PHE A 340 24.46 -0.78 -13.68
CA PHE A 340 24.93 -2.15 -13.39
C PHE A 340 23.94 -2.93 -12.52
N LEU A 341 23.41 -2.32 -11.45
CA LEU A 341 22.41 -2.93 -10.57
C LEU A 341 21.12 -3.25 -11.34
N ASN A 342 20.70 -2.39 -12.27
CA ASN A 342 19.56 -2.64 -13.14
C ASN A 342 19.78 -3.85 -14.05
N ILE A 343 20.97 -4.02 -14.64
CA ILE A 343 21.30 -5.21 -15.45
C ILE A 343 21.22 -6.47 -14.60
N VAL A 344 21.83 -6.47 -13.40
CA VAL A 344 21.76 -7.60 -12.47
C VAL A 344 20.32 -7.90 -12.08
N ALA A 345 19.53 -6.87 -11.77
CA ALA A 345 18.12 -7.01 -11.44
C ALA A 345 17.29 -7.56 -12.60
N LEU A 346 17.54 -7.13 -13.84
CA LEU A 346 16.86 -7.66 -15.03
C LEU A 346 17.19 -9.13 -15.27
N ILE A 347 18.46 -9.54 -15.08
CA ILE A 347 18.86 -10.95 -15.13
C ILE A 347 18.16 -11.75 -14.02
N GLY A 348 18.17 -11.24 -12.79
CA GLY A 348 17.47 -11.86 -11.65
C GLY A 348 15.97 -11.99 -11.90
N PHE A 349 15.34 -10.94 -12.45
CA PHE A 349 13.93 -10.96 -12.83
C PHE A 349 13.65 -11.97 -13.94
N ALA A 350 14.51 -12.08 -14.95
CA ALA A 350 14.38 -13.08 -16.01
C ALA A 350 14.48 -14.51 -15.44
N VAL A 351 15.38 -14.74 -14.48
CA VAL A 351 15.49 -16.04 -13.78
C VAL A 351 14.24 -16.33 -12.95
N LEU A 352 13.74 -15.35 -12.18
CA LEU A 352 12.50 -15.50 -11.42
C LEU A 352 11.31 -15.77 -12.35
N TYR A 353 11.21 -15.06 -13.47
CA TYR A 353 10.16 -15.28 -14.45
C TYR A 353 10.26 -16.67 -15.12
N TRP A 354 11.48 -17.13 -15.40
CA TRP A 354 11.73 -18.47 -15.89
C TRP A 354 11.31 -19.53 -14.87
N LEU A 355 11.68 -19.37 -13.60
CA LEU A 355 11.25 -20.25 -12.51
C LEU A 355 9.73 -20.26 -12.33
N TYR A 356 9.10 -19.09 -12.43
CA TYR A 356 7.65 -18.95 -12.40
C TYR A 356 6.98 -19.71 -13.55
N LYS A 357 7.52 -19.63 -14.76
CA LYS A 357 6.98 -20.31 -15.94
C LYS A 357 7.20 -21.82 -15.91
N HIS A 358 8.32 -22.26 -15.35
CA HIS A 358 8.72 -23.68 -15.26
C HIS A 358 8.45 -24.30 -13.87
N ARG A 359 7.63 -23.66 -13.03
CA ARG A 359 7.20 -24.26 -11.78
C ARG A 359 6.34 -25.48 -12.10
N ASP A 360 6.61 -26.59 -11.41
CA ASP A 360 5.76 -27.80 -11.46
C ASP A 360 4.35 -27.40 -11.03
N THR A 361 3.49 -27.10 -12.00
CA THR A 361 2.09 -26.73 -11.78
C THR A 361 1.24 -27.99 -11.70
N SER A 362 1.83 -29.09 -11.24
CA SER A 362 1.31 -30.46 -11.30
C SER A 362 0.10 -30.71 -10.38
N GLY A 363 -0.65 -29.67 -10.04
CA GLY A 363 -1.87 -29.77 -9.25
C GLY A 363 -2.83 -28.58 -9.33
N GLY A 364 -2.66 -27.60 -10.23
CA GLY A 364 -3.65 -26.51 -10.40
C GLY A 364 -4.01 -25.77 -9.10
N ARG A 365 -3.11 -25.74 -8.11
CA ARG A 365 -3.44 -25.39 -6.72
C ARG A 365 -3.82 -23.92 -6.51
N TYR A 366 -3.34 -23.02 -7.38
CA TYR A 366 -3.58 -21.59 -7.28
C TYR A 366 -4.11 -21.01 -8.59
N ALA A 367 -5.12 -20.14 -8.48
CA ALA A 367 -5.66 -19.32 -9.56
C ALA A 367 -5.33 -17.83 -9.32
N LYS A 368 -5.50 -16.98 -10.32
CA LYS A 368 -5.42 -15.52 -10.17
C LYS A 368 -6.82 -14.93 -10.23
N ASP A 369 -7.14 -14.10 -9.25
CA ASP A 369 -8.34 -13.27 -9.26
C ASP A 369 -8.26 -12.27 -10.44
N PRO A 370 -9.22 -12.29 -11.38
CA PRO A 370 -9.15 -11.47 -12.60
C PRO A 370 -9.41 -9.98 -12.33
N VAL A 371 -10.01 -9.62 -11.20
CA VAL A 371 -10.34 -8.25 -10.83
C VAL A 371 -9.17 -7.57 -10.17
N CYS A 372 -8.60 -8.17 -9.12
CA CYS A 372 -7.53 -7.56 -8.34
C CYS A 372 -6.13 -8.07 -8.69
N GLY A 373 -6.01 -9.21 -9.38
CA GLY A 373 -4.75 -9.86 -9.74
C GLY A 373 -4.13 -10.71 -8.63
N MET A 374 -4.82 -10.87 -7.50
CA MET A 374 -4.32 -11.61 -6.33
C MET A 374 -4.28 -13.11 -6.62
N GLN A 375 -3.20 -13.78 -6.20
CA GLN A 375 -3.13 -15.24 -6.24
C GLN A 375 -4.01 -15.80 -5.13
N VAL A 376 -4.89 -16.74 -5.49
CA VAL A 376 -5.85 -17.38 -4.58
C VAL A 376 -5.67 -18.88 -4.71
N GLU A 377 -5.66 -19.60 -3.59
CA GLU A 377 -5.66 -21.06 -3.61
C GLU A 377 -7.03 -21.57 -4.06
N ILE A 378 -7.09 -22.42 -5.10
CA ILE A 378 -8.35 -22.91 -5.67
C ILE A 378 -9.21 -23.61 -4.62
N ALA A 379 -8.59 -24.36 -3.71
CA ALA A 379 -9.28 -25.13 -2.67
C ALA A 379 -10.02 -24.22 -1.67
N ASN A 380 -9.47 -23.05 -1.37
CA ASN A 380 -9.94 -22.16 -0.29
C ASN A 380 -10.45 -20.81 -0.80
N ALA A 381 -10.64 -20.66 -2.11
CA ALA A 381 -11.07 -19.39 -2.69
C ALA A 381 -12.39 -18.90 -2.05
N PRO A 382 -12.40 -17.71 -1.42
CA PRO A 382 -13.56 -17.15 -0.74
C PRO A 382 -14.81 -17.06 -1.63
N ALA A 383 -14.62 -16.77 -2.91
CA ALA A 383 -15.69 -16.77 -3.89
C ALA A 383 -15.27 -17.42 -5.21
N ARG A 384 -16.24 -18.06 -5.88
CA ARG A 384 -16.07 -18.73 -7.17
C ARG A 384 -17.20 -18.32 -8.13
N ARG A 385 -16.88 -18.19 -9.41
CA ARG A 385 -17.84 -17.97 -10.52
C ARG A 385 -17.46 -18.85 -11.69
N SER A 386 -18.39 -19.03 -12.62
CA SER A 386 -18.09 -19.64 -13.90
C SER A 386 -17.75 -18.53 -14.90
N SER A 387 -16.63 -18.68 -15.61
CA SER A 387 -16.33 -17.90 -16.80
C SER A 387 -17.40 -18.18 -17.85
N PRO A 388 -17.68 -17.24 -18.78
CA PRO A 388 -18.55 -17.50 -19.92
C PRO A 388 -18.05 -18.58 -20.89
N THR A 389 -16.78 -18.97 -20.76
CA THR A 389 -16.19 -20.15 -21.41
C THR A 389 -16.39 -21.47 -20.65
N GLY A 390 -17.05 -21.44 -19.47
CA GLY A 390 -17.30 -22.61 -18.62
C GLY A 390 -16.17 -22.97 -17.66
N GLU A 391 -15.04 -22.24 -17.67
CA GLU A 391 -13.94 -22.46 -16.73
C GLU A 391 -14.22 -21.81 -15.36
N GLY A 392 -13.83 -22.46 -14.25
CA GLY A 392 -13.98 -21.88 -12.91
C GLY A 392 -13.06 -20.68 -12.68
N VAL A 393 -13.63 -19.55 -12.27
CA VAL A 393 -12.94 -18.31 -11.89
C VAL A 393 -13.00 -18.16 -10.38
N TYR A 394 -11.85 -17.86 -9.76
CA TYR A 394 -11.67 -17.82 -8.30
C TYR A 394 -11.32 -16.39 -7.87
N PHE A 395 -11.92 -15.92 -6.78
CA PHE A 395 -11.77 -14.54 -6.29
C PHE A 395 -11.24 -14.51 -4.88
N CYS A 396 -10.46 -13.48 -4.55
CA CYS A 396 -9.90 -13.29 -3.22
C CYS A 396 -10.92 -12.76 -2.21
N SER A 397 -12.09 -12.32 -2.67
CA SER A 397 -13.18 -11.82 -1.83
C SER A 397 -14.49 -11.78 -2.60
N ASP A 398 -15.61 -11.76 -1.88
CA ASP A 398 -16.94 -11.52 -2.44
C ASP A 398 -17.02 -10.19 -3.19
N HIS A 399 -16.32 -9.16 -2.72
CA HIS A 399 -16.26 -7.86 -3.39
C HIS A 399 -15.62 -7.96 -4.79
N CYS A 400 -14.57 -8.76 -4.93
CA CYS A 400 -13.96 -9.01 -6.25
C CYS A 400 -14.89 -9.84 -7.14
N ALA A 401 -15.61 -10.83 -6.59
CA ALA A 401 -16.60 -11.59 -7.35
C ALA A 401 -17.76 -10.72 -7.83
N GLN A 402 -18.34 -9.89 -6.95
CA GLN A 402 -19.41 -8.95 -7.32
C GLN A 402 -18.96 -7.93 -8.37
N ARG A 403 -17.71 -7.44 -8.26
CA ARG A 403 -17.14 -6.55 -9.28
C ARG A 403 -16.97 -7.27 -10.61
N TYR A 404 -16.58 -8.54 -10.60
CA TYR A 404 -16.51 -9.35 -11.81
C TYR A 404 -17.88 -9.51 -12.48
N ASP A 405 -18.91 -9.78 -11.67
CA ASP A 405 -20.30 -9.92 -12.12
C ASP A 405 -20.81 -8.61 -12.75
N THR A 406 -20.55 -7.46 -12.11
CA THR A 406 -20.97 -6.13 -12.60
C THR A 406 -20.17 -5.61 -13.79
N THR A 407 -18.90 -5.98 -13.93
CA THR A 407 -18.07 -5.52 -15.07
C THR A 407 -18.23 -6.40 -16.31
N GLY A 408 -19.05 -7.46 -16.27
CA GLY A 408 -19.36 -8.31 -17.43
C GLY A 408 -18.11 -8.85 -18.13
N ALA A 409 -17.13 -9.38 -17.38
CA ALA A 409 -15.87 -9.87 -17.93
C ALA A 409 -15.99 -11.26 -18.59
N GLY A 410 -17.02 -11.41 -19.43
CA GLY A 410 -17.27 -12.54 -20.31
C GLY A 410 -16.70 -12.43 -21.70
N ASN A 411 -16.27 -11.25 -22.11
CA ASN A 411 -15.64 -11.06 -23.40
C ASN A 411 -14.26 -10.47 -23.20
N GLY A 412 -13.24 -11.24 -23.58
CA GLY A 412 -11.88 -10.76 -23.69
C GLY A 412 -11.83 -9.53 -24.58
N GLY A 413 -11.21 -8.46 -24.10
CA GLY A 413 -11.03 -7.27 -24.90
C GLY A 413 -10.91 -6.01 -24.05
N HIS A 414 -9.71 -5.44 -24.09
CA HIS A 414 -9.39 -4.06 -23.80
C HIS A 414 -10.54 -3.08 -24.12
N GLY A 415 -10.94 -2.21 -23.19
CA GLY A 415 -11.83 -1.11 -23.52
C GLY A 415 -12.61 -0.55 -22.33
N THR A 416 -12.11 0.56 -21.80
CA THR A 416 -12.92 1.57 -21.12
C THR A 416 -14.17 1.90 -21.94
N THR A 417 -15.33 2.02 -21.29
CA THR A 417 -16.22 3.18 -21.48
C THR A 417 -17.27 3.17 -20.38
N ASP A 418 -17.31 4.24 -19.63
CA ASP A 418 -18.51 4.68 -18.93
C ASP A 418 -19.68 4.70 -19.93
N LYS A 419 -20.74 3.97 -19.62
CA LYS A 419 -22.06 4.28 -20.12
C LYS A 419 -23.04 4.13 -18.97
N GLU A 420 -23.45 5.29 -18.48
CA GLU A 420 -24.77 5.48 -17.90
C GLU A 420 -25.80 4.78 -18.79
N THR A 421 -26.40 3.73 -18.27
CA THR A 421 -27.71 3.28 -18.72
C THR A 421 -28.57 3.22 -17.48
N GLY A 422 -29.43 4.23 -17.36
CA GLY A 422 -30.56 4.16 -16.45
C GLY A 422 -31.41 2.96 -16.83
N ASP A 423 -31.54 2.04 -15.90
CA ASP A 423 -32.72 1.21 -15.80
C ASP A 423 -33.38 1.58 -14.48
N SER A 424 -34.59 2.10 -14.57
CA SER A 424 -35.41 2.50 -13.42
C SER A 424 -36.01 1.25 -12.78
N GLY A 425 -35.17 0.40 -12.19
CA GLY A 425 -35.60 -0.62 -11.26
C GLY A 425 -36.18 0.05 -10.02
N LEU A 426 -37.36 -0.40 -9.57
CA LEU A 426 -37.87 0.01 -8.26
C LEU A 426 -37.01 -0.68 -7.21
N PHE A 427 -36.24 0.11 -6.46
CA PHE A 427 -35.41 -0.38 -5.35
C PHE A 427 -36.16 -0.23 -4.03
N ALA A 428 -36.09 -1.26 -3.20
CA ALA A 428 -36.49 -1.23 -1.80
C ALA A 428 -35.25 -1.38 -0.91
N GLU A 429 -35.33 -0.90 0.33
CA GLU A 429 -34.24 -1.03 1.30
C GLU A 429 -34.58 -2.17 2.27
N ASP A 430 -33.67 -3.14 2.41
CA ASP A 430 -33.82 -4.24 3.37
C ASP A 430 -33.75 -3.65 4.80
N PRO A 431 -34.80 -3.77 5.61
CA PRO A 431 -34.88 -3.11 6.91
C PRO A 431 -33.95 -3.70 7.98
N MET A 432 -33.38 -4.89 7.76
CA MET A 432 -32.47 -5.52 8.70
C MET A 432 -31.02 -5.08 8.52
N CYS A 433 -30.58 -4.87 7.27
CA CYS A 433 -29.18 -4.58 6.96
C CYS A 433 -28.94 -3.25 6.23
N GLY A 434 -30.00 -2.58 5.75
CA GLY A 434 -29.91 -1.33 4.98
C GLY A 434 -29.40 -1.52 3.54
N MET A 435 -29.42 -2.75 3.02
CA MET A 435 -28.99 -3.03 1.65
C MET A 435 -30.08 -2.61 0.68
N ARG A 436 -29.73 -1.89 -0.39
CA ARG A 436 -30.66 -1.63 -1.51
C ARG A 436 -30.86 -2.92 -2.31
N VAL A 437 -32.10 -3.35 -2.41
CA VAL A 437 -32.55 -4.55 -3.12
C VAL A 437 -33.41 -4.10 -4.29
N GLU A 438 -33.12 -4.63 -5.48
CA GLU A 438 -34.00 -4.45 -6.63
C GLU A 438 -35.21 -5.36 -6.46
N ILE A 439 -36.43 -4.82 -6.52
CA ILE A 439 -37.65 -5.58 -6.19
C ILE A 439 -37.81 -6.83 -7.05
N ALA A 440 -37.39 -6.78 -8.32
CA ALA A 440 -37.47 -7.91 -9.25
C ALA A 440 -36.56 -9.09 -8.86
N ASP A 441 -35.46 -8.83 -8.16
CA ASP A 441 -34.42 -9.81 -7.81
C ASP A 441 -34.32 -10.02 -6.29
N ALA A 442 -35.34 -9.63 -5.53
CA ALA A 442 -35.35 -9.79 -4.09
C ALA A 442 -35.24 -11.28 -3.71
N ALA A 443 -34.27 -11.61 -2.86
CA ALA A 443 -34.05 -12.98 -2.41
C ALA A 443 -35.22 -13.50 -1.58
N ALA A 444 -35.94 -12.60 -0.91
CA ALA A 444 -37.15 -12.91 -0.16
C ALA A 444 -38.11 -11.71 -0.14
N GLU A 445 -39.41 -11.99 -0.04
CA GLU A 445 -40.46 -11.01 0.21
C GLU A 445 -41.27 -11.43 1.45
N ARG A 446 -41.64 -10.49 2.32
CA ARG A 446 -42.56 -10.68 3.46
C ARG A 446 -43.55 -9.53 3.54
N THR A 447 -44.59 -9.71 4.34
CA THR A 447 -45.56 -8.65 4.63
C THR A 447 -45.32 -8.10 6.03
N ASP A 448 -45.28 -6.77 6.16
CA ASP A 448 -45.21 -6.12 7.46
C ASP A 448 -46.57 -6.12 8.20
N ALA A 449 -46.58 -5.60 9.44
CA ALA A 449 -47.80 -5.51 10.26
C ALA A 449 -48.87 -4.56 9.68
N SER A 450 -48.52 -3.70 8.72
CA SER A 450 -49.42 -2.77 8.04
C SER A 450 -50.03 -3.35 6.75
N GLY A 451 -49.56 -4.52 6.32
CA GLY A 451 -49.99 -5.18 5.08
C GLY A 451 -49.14 -4.81 3.86
N ALA A 452 -48.02 -4.10 4.04
CA ALA A 452 -47.12 -3.72 2.95
C ALA A 452 -46.06 -4.80 2.68
N ALA A 453 -45.68 -4.98 1.40
CA ALA A 453 -44.60 -5.86 1.00
C ALA A 453 -43.23 -5.29 1.38
N VAL A 454 -42.38 -6.14 1.96
CA VAL A 454 -41.02 -5.84 2.40
C VAL A 454 -40.07 -6.82 1.71
N TYR A 455 -39.00 -6.30 1.13
CA TYR A 455 -38.06 -7.06 0.30
C TYR A 455 -36.72 -7.21 1.02
N PHE A 456 -36.11 -8.39 0.93
CA PHE A 456 -34.88 -8.74 1.64
C PHE A 456 -33.77 -9.15 0.70
N CYS A 457 -32.53 -8.82 1.07
CA CYS A 457 -31.34 -9.17 0.31
C CYS A 457 -30.95 -10.65 0.49
N SER A 458 -31.47 -11.32 1.52
CA SER A 458 -31.26 -12.75 1.77
C SER A 458 -32.37 -13.34 2.63
N GLU A 459 -32.54 -14.66 2.55
CA GLU A 459 -33.50 -15.40 3.38
C GLU A 459 -33.19 -15.30 4.88
N HIS A 460 -31.91 -15.10 5.22
CA HIS A 460 -31.47 -14.87 6.59
C HIS A 460 -32.01 -13.54 7.13
N CYS A 461 -31.98 -12.46 6.34
CA CYS A 461 -32.53 -11.17 6.76
C CYS A 461 -34.05 -11.25 6.93
N ALA A 462 -34.75 -11.99 6.07
CA ALA A 462 -36.18 -12.24 6.21
C ALA A 462 -36.52 -12.99 7.50
N GLN A 463 -35.77 -14.04 7.85
CA GLN A 463 -35.95 -14.80 9.10
C GLN A 463 -35.72 -13.93 10.33
N GLN A 464 -34.65 -13.12 10.33
CA GLN A 464 -34.33 -12.22 11.44
C GLN A 464 -35.38 -11.11 11.63
N TYR A 465 -35.99 -10.65 10.54
CA TYR A 465 -37.11 -9.72 10.55
C TYR A 465 -38.37 -10.33 11.20
N GLU A 466 -38.69 -11.59 10.88
CA GLU A 466 -39.81 -12.31 11.51
C GLU A 466 -39.60 -12.53 13.01
N GLU A 467 -38.39 -12.87 13.43
CA GLU A 467 -38.04 -13.05 14.84
C GLU A 467 -38.17 -11.73 15.61
N THR A 468 -37.72 -10.63 15.02
CA THR A 468 -37.84 -9.29 15.62
C THR A 468 -39.31 -8.86 15.74
N ASN A 469 -40.14 -9.14 14.73
CA ASN A 469 -41.57 -8.85 14.78
C ASN A 469 -42.35 -9.76 15.74
N ARG A 470 -41.95 -11.03 15.92
CA ARG A 470 -42.51 -11.93 16.94
C ARG A 470 -42.15 -11.48 18.37
N ALA A 471 -40.92 -10.99 18.57
CA ALA A 471 -40.47 -10.45 19.86
C ALA A 471 -41.19 -9.13 20.21
N GLY A 472 -41.48 -8.28 19.23
CA GLY A 472 -42.29 -7.07 19.42
C GLY A 472 -43.73 -7.36 19.83
N SER A 473 -44.36 -8.39 19.25
CA SER A 473 -45.75 -8.80 19.55
C SER A 473 -45.92 -9.34 20.98
N THR A 474 -44.92 -10.04 21.52
CA THR A 474 -44.97 -10.61 22.89
C THR A 474 -44.69 -9.59 23.99
N SER A 475 -44.11 -8.43 23.67
CA SER A 475 -43.83 -7.38 24.65
C SER A 475 -45.06 -6.53 25.01
N ASN A 476 -46.10 -6.51 24.17
CA ASN A 476 -47.27 -5.63 24.34
C ASN A 476 -48.42 -6.21 25.19
N THR A 477 -48.30 -7.44 25.70
CA THR A 477 -49.36 -8.10 26.50
C THR A 477 -49.11 -8.05 28.02
N SER A 478 -48.06 -7.35 28.50
CA SER A 478 -47.69 -7.33 29.93
C SER A 478 -47.79 -5.97 30.65
N GLN A 479 -48.21 -4.89 29.98
CA GLN A 479 -48.48 -3.58 30.61
C GLN A 479 -49.99 -3.27 30.67
N GLY A 480 -50.74 -4.16 31.30
CA GLY A 480 -52.18 -4.02 31.51
C GLY A 480 -52.68 -4.82 32.71
N SER A 481 -52.07 -4.63 33.89
CA SER A 481 -52.69 -4.84 35.21
C SER A 481 -51.65 -4.74 36.34
N ARG A 482 -51.44 -3.53 36.85
CA ARG A 482 -51.45 -3.16 38.28
C ARG A 482 -51.03 -1.71 38.45
#